data_AF-A0A963GXL1-F1
#
_entry.id   AF-A0A963GXL1-F1
#
_cell.length_a   1.000
_cell.length_b   1.000
_cell.length_c   1.000
_cell.angle_alpha   90.00
_cell.angle_beta   90.00
_cell.angle_gamma   90.00
#
_symmetry.space_group_name_H-M   'P 1'
#
loop_
_entity.id
_entity.type
_entity.pdbx_description
1 polymer ?
#
loop_
_entity_poly.entity_id
_entity_poly.type
_entity_poly.pdbx_seq_one_letter_code
_entity_poly.pdbx_strand_id
1 'polypeptide(L)'
;MKRIARTSSIVAALAAATFGFGASLAQAQTSIPLDRVYVIDARGEVVMSGAGLCWRTGFWTPAAAANDPAGCKCDKDLLPKEVCEPPMAKAATP
;
A
#
# COMPACT_ATOMS: atom_id res chain seq x y z
N MET A 1 -44.95 36.83 -6.88
CA MET A 1 -44.97 35.35 -6.99
C MET A 1 -43.82 34.78 -7.85
N LYS A 2 -43.52 35.31 -9.06
CA LYS A 2 -42.42 34.78 -9.92
C LYS A 2 -40.97 34.90 -9.39
N ARG A 3 -40.66 35.87 -8.51
CA ARG A 3 -39.30 36.04 -7.95
C ARG A 3 -38.98 35.01 -6.86
N ILE A 4 -39.97 34.68 -6.03
CA ILE A 4 -39.85 33.72 -4.91
C ILE A 4 -39.56 32.31 -5.43
N ALA A 5 -40.21 31.90 -6.53
CA ALA A 5 -39.97 30.60 -7.16
C ALA A 5 -38.55 30.46 -7.75
N ARG A 6 -37.97 31.54 -8.28
CA ARG A 6 -36.60 31.52 -8.84
C ARG A 6 -35.53 31.43 -7.75
N THR A 7 -35.74 32.09 -6.61
CA THR A 7 -34.81 32.03 -5.48
C THR A 7 -34.77 30.63 -4.86
N SER A 8 -35.91 29.94 -4.75
CA SER A 8 -35.98 28.56 -4.26
C SER A 8 -35.25 27.56 -5.17
N SER A 9 -35.28 27.74 -6.49
CA SER A 9 -34.56 26.88 -7.43
C SER A 9 -33.04 27.02 -7.35
N ILE A 10 -32.53 28.22 -7.05
CA ILE A 10 -31.08 28.47 -6.94
C ILE A 10 -30.52 27.90 -5.63
N VAL A 11 -31.27 28.01 -4.52
CA VAL A 11 -30.87 27.45 -3.22
C VAL A 11 -30.82 25.91 -3.26
N ALA A 12 -31.75 25.26 -3.97
CA ALA A 12 -31.75 23.81 -4.15
C ALA A 12 -30.54 23.31 -4.99
N ALA A 13 -30.08 24.08 -5.97
CA ALA A 13 -28.92 23.72 -6.80
C ALA A 13 -27.58 23.85 -6.04
N LEU A 14 -27.47 24.84 -5.14
CA LEU A 14 -26.28 25.03 -4.29
C LEU A 14 -26.17 23.98 -3.19
N ALA A 15 -27.30 23.48 -2.68
CA ALA A 15 -27.32 22.43 -1.65
C ALA A 15 -26.86 21.06 -2.18
N ALA A 16 -26.96 20.78 -3.49
CA ALA A 16 -26.52 19.51 -4.08
C ALA A 16 -25.00 19.42 -4.30
N ALA A 17 -24.28 20.56 -4.33
CA ALA A 17 -22.85 20.60 -4.62
C ALA A 17 -21.94 20.35 -3.40
N THR A 18 -22.47 20.44 -2.18
CA THR A 18 -21.67 20.35 -0.94
C THR A 18 -21.61 18.95 -0.31
N PHE A 19 -22.50 18.03 -0.69
CA PHE A 19 -22.55 16.67 -0.09
C PHE A 19 -21.72 15.62 -0.84
N GLY A 20 -21.11 15.95 -1.98
CA GLY A 20 -20.38 14.98 -2.82
C GLY A 20 -18.95 14.67 -2.39
N PHE A 21 -18.36 15.40 -1.43
CA PHE A 21 -16.94 15.31 -1.11
C PHE A 21 -16.57 14.34 0.04
N GLY A 22 -17.55 13.69 0.68
CA GLY A 22 -17.32 12.90 1.90
C GLY A 22 -17.16 11.38 1.72
N ALA A 23 -17.40 10.83 0.53
CA ALA A 23 -17.56 9.37 0.37
C ALA A 23 -16.24 8.58 0.19
N SER A 24 -15.08 9.23 0.13
CA SER A 24 -13.82 8.58 -0.28
C SER A 24 -12.91 8.09 0.86
N LEU A 25 -13.31 8.16 2.14
CA LEU A 25 -12.42 7.81 3.25
C LEU A 25 -12.44 6.33 3.68
N ALA A 26 -13.24 5.48 3.04
CA ALA A 26 -13.47 4.11 3.52
C ALA A 26 -12.42 3.05 3.12
N GLN A 27 -11.37 3.39 2.36
CA GLN A 27 -10.51 2.37 1.70
C GLN A 27 -9.02 2.39 2.08
N ALA A 28 -8.59 3.04 3.15
CA ALA A 28 -7.15 3.21 3.41
C ALA A 28 -6.51 2.11 4.28
N GLN A 29 -7.27 1.27 5.00
CA GLN A 29 -6.69 0.41 6.06
C GLN A 29 -6.90 -1.09 5.87
N THR A 30 -7.57 -1.55 4.82
CA THR A 30 -7.99 -2.95 4.68
C THR A 30 -7.08 -3.81 3.80
N SER A 31 -5.97 -3.26 3.26
CA SER A 31 -5.20 -3.97 2.23
C SER A 31 -3.77 -4.33 2.58
N ILE A 32 -3.25 -4.09 3.80
CA ILE A 32 -1.96 -4.67 4.20
C ILE A 32 -2.23 -6.14 4.56
N PRO A 33 -1.78 -7.13 3.77
CA PRO A 33 -1.85 -8.52 4.17
C PRO A 33 -1.12 -8.69 5.51
N LEU A 34 -1.73 -9.38 6.48
CA LEU A 34 -1.18 -9.54 7.84
C LEU A 34 0.21 -10.20 7.86
N ASP A 35 0.61 -10.82 6.75
CA ASP A 35 1.89 -11.48 6.49
C ASP A 35 3.00 -10.54 5.99
N ARG A 36 2.72 -9.25 5.73
CA ARG A 36 3.76 -8.29 5.32
C ARG A 36 4.53 -7.76 6.53
N VAL A 37 5.86 -7.76 6.44
CA VAL A 37 6.75 -7.21 7.49
C VAL A 37 7.46 -5.91 7.12
N TYR A 38 7.10 -5.37 5.96
CA TYR A 38 7.47 -4.02 5.53
C TYR A 38 6.24 -3.12 5.43
N VAL A 39 6.43 -1.83 5.63
CA VAL A 39 5.37 -0.84 5.42
C VAL A 39 5.06 -0.75 3.92
N ILE A 40 3.79 -0.86 3.57
CA ILE A 40 3.30 -0.79 2.20
C ILE A 40 2.47 0.48 2.03
N ASP A 41 2.69 1.21 0.94
CA ASP A 41 1.89 2.40 0.61
C ASP A 41 0.55 2.05 -0.07
N ALA A 42 -0.25 3.07 -0.36
CA ALA A 42 -1.54 2.91 -1.03
C ALA A 42 -1.44 2.35 -2.47
N ARG A 43 -0.24 2.29 -3.06
CA ARG A 43 0.01 1.70 -4.39
C ARG A 43 0.37 0.21 -4.29
N GLY A 44 0.54 -0.32 -3.08
CA GLY A 44 1.00 -1.68 -2.87
C GLY A 44 2.52 -1.82 -2.90
N GLU A 45 3.28 -0.72 -2.90
CA GLU A 45 4.74 -0.72 -2.95
C GLU A 45 5.35 -0.62 -1.54
N VAL A 46 6.52 -1.22 -1.35
CA VAL A 46 7.28 -1.02 -0.11
C VAL A 46 7.71 0.42 0.02
N VAL A 47 7.45 1.01 1.18
CA VAL A 47 7.92 2.36 1.49
C VAL A 47 9.43 2.29 1.75
N MET A 48 10.19 3.13 1.04
CA MET A 48 11.63 3.26 1.20
C MET A 48 11.97 4.62 1.81
N SER A 49 12.99 4.66 2.65
CA SER A 49 13.59 5.88 3.18
C SER A 49 14.44 6.58 2.11
N GLY A 50 14.82 7.83 2.35
CA GLY A 50 15.72 8.59 1.45
C GLY A 50 17.12 7.97 1.30
N ALA A 51 17.50 7.04 2.18
CA ALA A 51 18.75 6.28 2.09
C ALA A 51 18.60 4.98 1.28
N GLY A 52 17.42 4.69 0.73
CA GLY A 52 17.16 3.46 -0.03
C GLY A 52 16.89 2.22 0.83
N LEU A 53 16.62 2.37 2.13
CA LEU A 53 16.23 1.27 3.03
C LEU A 53 14.70 1.16 3.13
N CYS A 54 14.15 -0.05 3.16
CA CYS A 54 12.72 -0.25 3.37
C CYS A 54 12.31 -0.04 4.83
N TRP A 55 11.15 0.57 5.05
CA TRP A 55 10.60 0.69 6.40
C TRP A 55 10.06 -0.66 6.87
N ARG A 56 10.62 -1.15 7.98
CA ARG A 56 10.19 -2.39 8.64
C ARG A 56 9.06 -2.10 9.63
N THR A 57 8.18 -3.07 9.84
CA THR A 57 7.15 -2.97 10.89
C THR A 57 7.74 -3.30 12.28
N GLY A 58 6.98 -3.03 13.34
CA GLY A 58 7.39 -3.34 14.73
C GLY A 58 7.47 -4.84 15.06
N PHE A 59 7.00 -5.70 14.16
CA PHE A 59 7.01 -7.16 14.30
C PHE A 59 7.92 -7.84 13.28
N TRP A 60 8.77 -7.07 12.59
CA TRP A 60 9.72 -7.60 11.62
C TRP A 60 10.71 -8.57 12.26
N THR A 61 11.00 -9.66 11.54
CA THR A 61 12.09 -10.60 11.85
C THR A 61 12.77 -11.05 10.56
N PRO A 62 14.04 -11.49 10.58
CA PRO A 62 14.71 -12.03 9.39
C PRO A 62 13.96 -13.22 8.77
N ALA A 63 13.39 -14.10 9.61
CA ALA A 63 12.62 -15.25 9.14
C ALA A 63 11.31 -14.83 8.44
N ALA A 64 10.60 -13.83 8.96
CA ALA A 64 9.41 -13.32 8.29
C ALA A 64 9.77 -12.54 7.02
N ALA A 65 10.85 -11.77 7.03
CA ALA A 65 11.36 -11.06 5.86
C ALA A 65 11.77 -12.02 4.73
N ALA A 66 12.33 -13.18 5.05
CA ALA A 66 12.62 -14.24 4.08
C ALA A 66 11.38 -14.76 3.34
N ASN A 67 10.20 -14.64 3.95
CA ASN A 67 8.92 -15.05 3.35
C ASN A 67 8.16 -13.88 2.70
N ASP A 68 8.57 -12.64 2.93
CA ASP A 68 7.93 -11.46 2.34
C ASP A 68 8.43 -11.25 0.90
N PRO A 69 7.54 -10.95 -0.07
CA PRO A 69 7.95 -10.64 -1.45
C PRO A 69 9.00 -9.53 -1.59
N ALA A 70 9.10 -8.63 -0.61
CA ALA A 70 10.08 -7.56 -0.59
C ALA A 70 11.37 -7.90 0.17
N GLY A 71 11.45 -9.07 0.82
CA GLY A 71 12.58 -9.49 1.64
C GLY A 71 13.93 -9.26 0.97
N CYS A 72 14.10 -9.86 -0.20
CA CYS A 72 15.35 -9.81 -0.95
C CYS A 72 15.65 -8.46 -1.59
N LYS A 73 14.64 -7.61 -1.79
CA LYS A 73 14.84 -6.22 -2.22
C LYS A 73 15.35 -5.35 -1.06
N CYS A 74 14.80 -5.57 0.14
CA CYS A 74 14.97 -4.68 1.27
C CYS A 74 16.16 -5.05 2.14
N ASP A 75 16.40 -6.34 2.36
CA ASP A 75 17.29 -6.85 3.41
C ASP A 75 18.16 -8.03 2.93
N LYS A 76 18.53 -8.04 1.64
CA LYS A 76 19.27 -9.16 1.00
C LYS A 76 20.46 -9.64 1.81
N ASP A 77 21.23 -8.72 2.39
CA ASP A 77 22.46 -9.03 3.13
C ASP A 77 22.19 -9.65 4.51
N LEU A 78 20.95 -9.61 4.98
CA LEU A 78 20.50 -10.20 6.25
C LEU A 78 19.76 -11.53 6.06
N LEU A 79 19.39 -11.87 4.81
CA LEU A 79 18.66 -13.08 4.49
C LEU A 79 19.62 -14.19 4.04
N PRO A 80 19.28 -15.48 4.27
CA PRO A 80 20.03 -16.58 3.70
C PRO A 80 20.12 -16.43 2.19
N LYS A 81 21.30 -16.67 1.61
CA LYS A 81 21.53 -16.47 0.17
C LYS A 81 20.57 -17.30 -0.67
N GLU A 82 20.26 -18.50 -0.19
CA GLU A 82 19.37 -19.47 -0.84
C GLU A 82 17.92 -18.98 -0.95
N VAL A 83 17.52 -17.98 -0.16
CA VAL A 83 16.18 -17.36 -0.23
C VAL A 83 16.11 -16.32 -1.34
N CYS A 84 17.20 -15.60 -1.56
CA CYS A 84 17.26 -14.49 -2.51
C CYS A 84 17.87 -14.84 -3.86
N GLU A 85 18.59 -15.95 -3.91
CA GLU A 85 19.10 -16.55 -5.12
C GLU A 85 18.20 -17.76 -5.41
N PRO A 86 17.50 -17.82 -6.55
CA PRO A 86 16.75 -19.01 -6.91
C PRO A 86 17.71 -20.20 -6.87
N PRO A 87 17.33 -21.35 -6.28
CA PRO A 87 18.19 -22.51 -6.24
C PRO A 87 18.64 -22.77 -7.67
N MET A 88 19.95 -22.64 -7.92
CA MET A 88 20.53 -23.03 -9.19
C MET A 88 20.10 -24.46 -9.38
N ALA A 89 19.10 -24.68 -10.24
CA ALA A 89 18.68 -26.01 -10.62
C ALA A 89 19.97 -26.73 -10.95
N LYS A 90 20.26 -27.80 -10.19
CA LYS A 90 21.42 -28.69 -10.40
C LYS A 90 21.69 -28.70 -11.90
N ALA A 91 22.76 -28.01 -12.28
CA ALA A 91 23.09 -27.79 -13.67
C ALA A 91 22.95 -29.14 -14.36
N ALA A 92 22.07 -29.17 -15.37
CA ALA A 92 21.67 -30.35 -16.10
C ALA A 92 22.88 -31.28 -16.28
N THR A 93 22.82 -32.45 -15.64
CA THR A 93 23.70 -33.54 -16.02
C THR A 93 23.28 -33.95 -17.44
N PRO A 94 24.19 -33.98 -18.42
CA PRO A 94 23.87 -34.40 -19.78
C PRO A 94 23.33 -35.83 -19.84
#